data_AF-A0A432IR54-F1
#
_entry.id   AF-A0A432IR54-F1
#
_cell.length_a   1.000
_cell.length_b   1.000
_cell.length_c   1.000
_cell.angle_alpha   90.00
_cell.angle_beta   90.00
_cell.angle_gamma   90.00
#
_symmetry.space_group_name_H-M   'P 1'
#
loop_
_entity.id
_entity.type
_entity.pdbx_description
1 polymer ?
#
loop_
_entity_poly.entity_id
_entity_poly.type
_entity_poly.pdbx_seq_one_letter_code
_entity_poly.pdbx_strand_id
1 'polypeptide(L)'
;VDREVIEKWLYVIVGLTFLSGILGTGHHYYYVGVNKIWIIVGGIFSSLEPLAFLGMTLFAIRMYQKGEKKHPNKIALYWTLGAAIVSFLGAGLLGFAHTIPQTNVYTHGTLVTAMHGHLAFWGAYAMIVFAIISYSLPNMTGRKFYDTARGRMAFWLANIGMLGMTISFGVAGVAQVYLERKMKMDFMVVQQEIEVHFWVLIIMATIFITGITLFIIEFFKHGKPNDEALVQNIQ
;
A
#
# COMPACT_ATOMS: atom_id res chain seq x y z
N VAL A 1 -13.66 -3.99 -22.35
CA VAL A 1 -13.50 -2.53 -22.26
C VAL A 1 -12.60 -2.10 -23.40
N ASP A 2 -12.97 -1.05 -24.11
CA ASP A 2 -12.22 -0.64 -25.31
C ASP A 2 -10.83 -0.14 -24.94
N ARG A 3 -9.85 -0.51 -25.76
CA ARG A 3 -8.45 -0.14 -25.60
C ARG A 3 -8.26 1.37 -25.48
N GLU A 4 -8.98 2.14 -26.30
CA GLU A 4 -8.93 3.61 -26.30
C GLU A 4 -9.28 4.20 -24.93
N VAL A 5 -10.27 3.62 -24.24
CA VAL A 5 -10.67 4.08 -22.89
C VAL A 5 -9.54 3.79 -21.91
N ILE A 6 -8.93 2.60 -21.97
CA ILE A 6 -7.83 2.22 -21.09
C ILE A 6 -6.63 3.14 -21.30
N GLU A 7 -6.26 3.42 -22.55
CA GLU A 7 -5.13 4.31 -22.87
C GLU A 7 -5.37 5.73 -22.36
N LYS A 8 -6.58 6.29 -22.51
CA LYS A 8 -6.92 7.62 -21.96
C LYS A 8 -6.79 7.66 -20.44
N TRP A 9 -7.30 6.65 -19.73
CA TRP A 9 -7.16 6.55 -18.27
C TRP A 9 -5.70 6.42 -17.86
N LEU A 10 -4.91 5.65 -18.60
CA LEU A 10 -3.49 5.49 -18.37
C LEU A 10 -2.77 6.85 -18.46
N TYR A 11 -2.97 7.60 -19.55
CA TYR A 11 -2.35 8.92 -19.71
C TYR A 11 -2.75 9.90 -18.61
N VAL A 12 -4.01 9.92 -18.20
CA VAL A 12 -4.48 10.80 -17.12
C VAL A 12 -3.84 10.43 -15.79
N ILE A 13 -3.87 9.15 -15.40
CA ILE A 13 -3.32 8.69 -14.12
C ILE A 13 -1.80 8.91 -14.08
N VAL A 14 -1.11 8.54 -15.16
CA VAL A 14 0.35 8.70 -15.28
C VAL A 14 0.73 10.19 -15.25
N GLY A 15 0.03 11.02 -16.02
CA GLY A 15 0.26 12.47 -16.05
C GLY A 15 0.06 13.11 -14.68
N LEU A 16 -1.03 12.77 -13.99
CA LEU A 16 -1.28 13.25 -12.62
C LEU A 16 -0.20 12.77 -11.66
N THR A 17 0.21 11.51 -11.74
CA THR A 17 1.24 10.91 -10.86
C THR A 17 2.58 11.61 -11.03
N PHE A 18 3.02 11.85 -12.27
CA PHE A 18 4.30 12.54 -12.51
C PHE A 18 4.25 14.01 -12.09
N LEU A 19 3.18 14.73 -12.46
CA LEU A 19 3.05 16.14 -12.14
C LEU A 19 3.00 16.37 -10.63
N SER A 20 2.18 15.58 -9.92
CA SER A 20 2.05 15.68 -8.47
C SER A 20 3.26 15.10 -7.74
N GLY A 21 3.74 13.90 -8.08
CA GLY A 21 4.79 13.20 -7.32
C GLY A 21 6.20 13.80 -7.45
N ILE A 22 6.61 14.26 -8.64
CA ILE A 22 7.95 14.83 -8.81
C ILE A 22 8.11 16.09 -7.94
N LEU A 23 7.15 17.02 -8.03
CA LEU A 23 7.18 18.24 -7.24
C LEU A 23 6.70 18.02 -5.80
N GLY A 24 5.85 17.02 -5.58
CA GLY A 24 5.32 16.56 -4.30
C GLY A 24 6.39 15.98 -3.38
N THR A 25 7.50 15.46 -3.94
CA THR A 25 8.72 15.11 -3.19
C THR A 25 9.17 16.23 -2.24
N GLY A 26 8.85 17.49 -2.58
CA GLY A 26 9.04 18.65 -1.73
C GLY A 26 8.48 18.55 -0.31
N HIS A 27 7.48 17.70 -0.05
CA HIS A 27 6.94 17.52 1.30
C HIS A 27 7.90 16.86 2.30
N HIS A 28 8.96 16.20 1.82
CA HIS A 28 10.05 15.71 2.65
C HIS A 28 11.03 16.82 3.06
N TYR A 29 10.92 17.99 2.43
CA TYR A 29 11.86 19.08 2.57
C TYR A 29 11.40 20.20 3.51
N TYR A 30 10.17 20.12 4.03
CA TYR A 30 9.57 21.22 4.81
C TYR A 30 10.42 21.70 5.99
N TYR A 31 11.03 20.78 6.73
CA TYR A 31 11.65 21.07 8.03
C TYR A 31 13.08 20.54 8.18
N VAL A 32 13.74 20.20 7.06
CA VAL A 32 15.12 19.66 7.03
C VAL A 32 16.19 20.73 6.74
N GLY A 33 15.83 22.01 6.80
CA GLY A 33 16.77 23.13 6.68
C GLY A 33 17.03 23.63 5.25
N VAL A 34 16.30 23.16 4.24
CA VAL A 34 16.39 23.68 2.87
C VAL A 34 15.46 24.89 2.65
N ASN A 35 15.44 25.42 1.42
CA ASN A 35 14.67 26.62 1.08
C ASN A 35 13.16 26.46 1.36
N LYS A 36 12.57 27.44 2.05
CA LYS A 36 11.14 27.49 2.42
C LYS A 36 10.16 27.45 1.25
N ILE A 37 10.62 27.66 0.02
CA ILE A 37 9.80 27.48 -1.20
C ILE A 37 9.11 26.11 -1.22
N TRP A 38 9.76 25.07 -0.67
CA TRP A 38 9.22 23.71 -0.62
C TRP A 38 7.99 23.56 0.26
N ILE A 39 7.75 24.45 1.24
CA ILE A 39 6.50 24.46 2.02
C ILE A 39 5.30 24.68 1.10
N ILE A 40 5.45 25.57 0.11
CA ILE A 40 4.38 25.89 -0.85
C ILE A 40 4.36 24.86 -1.97
N VAL A 41 5.51 24.60 -2.62
CA VAL A 41 5.59 23.67 -3.75
C VAL A 41 5.23 22.25 -3.32
N GLY A 42 5.93 21.73 -2.31
CA GLY A 42 5.63 20.41 -1.74
C GLY A 42 4.20 20.35 -1.23
N GLY A 43 3.72 21.40 -0.54
CA GLY A 43 2.35 21.49 -0.02
C GLY A 43 1.28 21.32 -1.09
N ILE A 44 1.38 22.09 -2.17
CA ILE A 44 0.40 22.05 -3.27
C ILE A 44 0.49 20.73 -4.02
N PHE A 45 1.68 20.35 -4.49
CA PHE A 45 1.81 19.20 -5.39
C PHE A 45 1.58 17.86 -4.68
N SER A 46 2.04 17.70 -3.44
CA SER A 46 1.73 16.49 -2.66
C SER A 46 0.24 16.39 -2.30
N SER A 47 -0.45 17.52 -2.14
CA SER A 47 -1.91 17.54 -1.91
C SER A 47 -2.72 17.08 -3.13
N LEU A 48 -2.13 17.04 -4.32
CA LEU A 48 -2.76 16.55 -5.53
C LEU A 48 -2.57 15.03 -5.74
N GLU A 49 -1.55 14.42 -5.13
CA GLU A 49 -1.27 12.98 -5.25
C GLU A 49 -2.48 12.07 -4.91
N PRO A 50 -3.33 12.38 -3.91
CA PRO A 50 -4.51 11.56 -3.61
C PRO A 50 -5.47 11.44 -4.79
N LEU A 51 -5.52 12.41 -5.71
CA LEU A 51 -6.36 12.36 -6.90
C LEU A 51 -5.89 11.27 -7.87
N ALA A 52 -4.58 11.08 -8.00
CA ALA A 52 -4.02 10.01 -8.84
C ALA A 52 -4.37 8.62 -8.27
N PHE A 53 -4.19 8.43 -6.96
CA PHE A 53 -4.57 7.18 -6.28
C PHE A 53 -6.08 6.91 -6.29
N LEU A 54 -6.91 7.94 -6.13
CA LEU A 54 -8.36 7.83 -6.25
C LEU A 54 -8.74 7.43 -7.68
N GLY A 55 -8.17 8.10 -8.68
CA GLY A 55 -8.39 7.79 -10.10
C GLY A 55 -8.04 6.35 -10.43
N MET A 56 -6.87 5.87 -9.95
CA MET A 56 -6.44 4.48 -10.11
C MET A 56 -7.39 3.49 -9.44
N THR A 57 -7.86 3.78 -8.23
CA THR A 57 -8.81 2.93 -7.50
C THR A 57 -10.15 2.85 -8.22
N LEU A 58 -10.71 3.99 -8.64
CA LEU A 58 -11.96 4.05 -9.39
C LEU A 58 -11.84 3.33 -10.74
N PHE A 59 -10.71 3.47 -11.42
CA PHE A 59 -10.42 2.75 -12.64
C PHE A 59 -10.38 1.24 -12.40
N ALA A 60 -9.61 0.77 -11.41
CA ALA A 60 -9.51 -0.65 -11.07
C ALA A 60 -10.87 -1.27 -10.71
N ILE A 61 -11.67 -0.60 -9.89
CA ILE A 61 -13.03 -1.05 -9.52
C ILE A 61 -13.93 -1.10 -10.77
N ARG A 62 -13.91 -0.07 -11.62
CA ARG A 62 -14.71 -0.06 -12.86
C ARG A 62 -14.30 -1.15 -13.83
N MET A 63 -13.00 -1.40 -13.98
CA MET A 63 -12.50 -2.49 -14.83
C MET A 63 -12.93 -3.85 -14.29
N TYR A 64 -12.85 -4.05 -12.98
CA TYR A 64 -13.32 -5.27 -12.32
C TYR A 64 -14.83 -5.48 -12.53
N GLN A 65 -15.65 -4.43 -12.38
CA GLN A 65 -17.11 -4.52 -12.56
C GLN A 65 -17.53 -4.81 -14.01
N LYS A 66 -16.80 -4.25 -14.99
CA LYS A 66 -17.06 -4.43 -16.43
C LYS A 66 -16.38 -5.69 -17.00
N GLY A 67 -15.39 -6.24 -16.31
CA GLY A 67 -14.66 -7.43 -16.71
C GLY A 67 -15.48 -8.71 -16.53
N GLU A 68 -14.97 -9.81 -17.09
CA GLU A 68 -15.55 -11.12 -16.85
C GLU A 68 -15.43 -11.50 -15.37
N LYS A 69 -16.58 -11.49 -14.67
CA LYS A 69 -16.68 -11.83 -13.23
C LYS A 69 -16.25 -13.27 -12.90
N LYS A 70 -16.00 -14.11 -13.92
CA LYS A 70 -15.61 -15.52 -13.81
C LYS A 70 -14.14 -15.77 -14.19
N HIS A 71 -13.27 -14.76 -14.12
CA HIS A 71 -11.84 -15.00 -14.34
C HIS A 71 -11.35 -16.08 -13.35
N PRO A 72 -10.67 -17.13 -13.83
CA PRO A 72 -10.33 -18.27 -12.98
C PRO A 72 -9.33 -17.88 -11.88
N ASN A 73 -8.35 -17.03 -12.18
CA ASN A 73 -7.34 -16.53 -11.23
C ASN A 73 -7.90 -15.48 -10.27
N LYS A 74 -8.57 -15.94 -9.20
CA LYS A 74 -9.13 -15.07 -8.16
C LYS A 74 -8.06 -14.49 -7.25
N ILE A 75 -6.98 -15.23 -6.98
CA ILE A 75 -5.89 -14.76 -6.12
C ILE A 75 -5.23 -13.52 -6.73
N ALA A 76 -4.89 -13.56 -8.03
CA ALA A 76 -4.33 -12.39 -8.72
C ALA A 76 -5.30 -11.20 -8.67
N LEU A 77 -6.61 -11.44 -8.85
CA LEU A 77 -7.62 -10.38 -8.75
C LEU A 77 -7.70 -9.76 -7.35
N TYR A 78 -7.62 -10.56 -6.28
CA TYR A 78 -7.60 -10.04 -4.91
C TYR A 78 -6.40 -9.14 -4.66
N TRP A 79 -5.20 -9.56 -5.05
CA TRP A 79 -4.00 -8.75 -4.90
C TRP A 79 -4.05 -7.48 -5.76
N THR A 80 -4.49 -7.55 -7.02
CA THR A 80 -4.59 -6.38 -7.91
C THR A 80 -5.59 -5.35 -7.40
N LEU A 81 -6.81 -5.78 -7.08
CA LEU A 81 -7.86 -4.87 -6.60
C LEU A 81 -7.52 -4.33 -5.21
N GLY A 82 -6.97 -5.19 -4.35
CA GLY A 82 -6.48 -4.82 -3.04
C GLY A 82 -5.36 -3.78 -3.12
N ALA A 83 -4.39 -3.94 -4.03
CA ALA A 83 -3.31 -2.98 -4.23
C ALA A 83 -3.85 -1.59 -4.54
N ALA A 84 -4.78 -1.46 -5.49
CA ALA A 84 -5.37 -0.18 -5.86
C ALA A 84 -6.08 0.49 -4.66
N ILE A 85 -6.96 -0.25 -3.97
CA ILE A 85 -7.73 0.26 -2.84
C ILE A 85 -6.81 0.66 -1.68
N VAL A 86 -5.90 -0.23 -1.27
CA VAL A 86 -5.03 0.00 -0.13
C VAL A 86 -4.00 1.10 -0.43
N SER A 87 -3.54 1.24 -1.68
CA SER A 87 -2.73 2.38 -2.10
C SER A 87 -3.46 3.71 -1.87
N PHE A 88 -4.74 3.80 -2.23
CA PHE A 88 -5.51 5.01 -1.97
C PHE A 88 -5.72 5.28 -0.49
N LEU A 89 -5.98 4.24 0.32
CA LEU A 89 -6.11 4.42 1.77
C LEU A 89 -4.78 4.88 2.41
N GLY A 90 -3.68 4.19 2.11
CA GLY A 90 -2.36 4.48 2.69
C GLY A 90 -1.72 5.73 2.12
N ALA A 91 -1.49 5.76 0.80
CA ALA A 91 -0.81 6.87 0.15
C ALA A 91 -1.73 8.08 -0.07
N GLY A 92 -2.98 7.85 -0.49
CA GLY A 92 -3.96 8.91 -0.72
C GLY A 92 -4.44 9.56 0.58
N LEU A 93 -5.22 8.84 1.40
CA LEU A 93 -5.89 9.43 2.57
C LEU A 93 -4.92 9.71 3.73
N LEU A 94 -4.18 8.70 4.18
CA LEU A 94 -3.26 8.88 5.32
C LEU A 94 -2.07 9.77 4.95
N GLY A 95 -1.59 9.68 3.70
CA GLY A 95 -0.55 10.58 3.18
C GLY A 95 -1.03 12.04 3.15
N PHE A 96 -2.23 12.29 2.61
CA PHE A 96 -2.82 13.63 2.59
C PHE A 96 -2.99 14.22 3.98
N ALA A 97 -3.48 13.42 4.94
CA ALA A 97 -3.71 13.89 6.30
C ALA A 97 -2.46 14.49 6.95
N HIS A 98 -1.28 14.00 6.59
CA HIS A 98 -0.01 14.42 7.18
C HIS A 98 0.87 15.27 6.26
N THR A 99 0.61 15.31 4.95
CA THR A 99 1.40 16.09 3.98
C THR A 99 1.16 17.59 4.08
N ILE A 100 0.01 18.00 4.63
CA ILE A 100 -0.33 19.40 4.85
C ILE A 100 0.73 20.02 5.78
N PRO A 101 1.45 21.09 5.39
CA PRO A 101 2.52 21.66 6.20
C PRO A 101 2.10 21.99 7.64
N GLN A 102 0.91 22.54 7.81
CA GLN A 102 0.32 22.90 9.11
C GLN A 102 0.13 21.70 10.03
N THR A 103 -0.15 20.52 9.46
CA THR A 103 -0.17 19.25 10.20
C THR A 103 1.25 18.76 10.38
N ASN A 104 2.02 18.66 9.28
CA ASN A 104 3.34 18.05 9.25
C ASN A 104 4.29 18.62 10.32
N VAL A 105 4.25 19.91 10.63
CA VAL A 105 5.10 20.50 11.70
C VAL A 105 5.02 19.78 13.05
N TYR A 106 3.86 19.22 13.42
CA TYR A 106 3.69 18.45 14.65
C TYR A 106 4.05 16.98 14.48
N THR A 107 3.73 16.51 13.29
CA THR A 107 3.58 15.10 13.00
C THR A 107 4.87 14.52 12.41
N HIS A 108 5.76 15.38 11.90
CA HIS A 108 7.06 15.02 11.34
C HIS A 108 7.91 14.25 12.35
N GLY A 109 8.42 13.10 11.91
CA GLY A 109 9.29 12.24 12.72
C GLY A 109 8.59 11.49 13.84
N THR A 110 7.26 11.36 13.82
CA THR A 110 6.49 10.58 14.79
C THR A 110 5.96 9.27 14.20
N LEU A 111 5.32 8.43 15.02
CA LEU A 111 4.70 7.19 14.57
C LEU A 111 3.55 7.40 13.58
N VAL A 112 3.03 8.62 13.40
CA VAL A 112 2.07 8.91 12.31
C VAL A 112 2.73 8.75 10.93
N THR A 113 4.02 9.10 10.82
CA THR A 113 4.79 8.83 9.60
C THR A 113 4.94 7.33 9.38
N ALA A 114 5.19 6.55 10.44
CA ALA A 114 5.25 5.09 10.36
C ALA A 114 3.91 4.48 9.93
N MET A 115 2.78 4.94 10.48
CA MET A 115 1.42 4.53 10.08
C MET A 115 1.24 4.65 8.57
N HIS A 116 1.40 5.86 8.03
CA HIS A 116 1.24 6.11 6.60
C HIS A 116 2.24 5.28 5.78
N GLY A 117 3.52 5.27 6.17
CA GLY A 117 4.57 4.57 5.44
C GLY A 117 4.30 3.07 5.28
N HIS A 118 3.81 2.39 6.33
CA HIS A 118 3.49 0.97 6.25
C HIS A 118 2.33 0.69 5.29
N LEU A 119 1.19 1.37 5.46
CA LEU A 119 0.02 1.10 4.61
C LEU A 119 0.24 1.53 3.15
N ALA A 120 0.91 2.67 2.95
CA ALA A 120 1.26 3.18 1.62
C ALA A 120 2.22 2.23 0.90
N PHE A 121 3.32 1.83 1.55
CA PHE A 121 4.28 0.92 0.95
C PHE A 121 3.67 -0.45 0.64
N TRP A 122 2.88 -0.97 1.57
CA TRP A 122 2.16 -2.22 1.39
C TRP A 122 1.23 -2.17 0.17
N GLY A 123 0.33 -1.19 0.13
CA GLY A 123 -0.64 -1.04 -0.94
C GLY A 123 0.00 -0.76 -2.31
N ALA A 124 0.90 0.22 -2.37
CA ALA A 124 1.46 0.73 -3.62
C ALA A 124 2.50 -0.19 -4.25
N TYR A 125 3.30 -0.88 -3.43
CA TYR A 125 4.45 -1.64 -3.93
C TYR A 125 4.34 -3.14 -3.63
N ALA A 126 4.11 -3.53 -2.37
CA ALA A 126 4.15 -4.96 -2.03
C ALA A 126 2.99 -5.73 -2.66
N MET A 127 1.76 -5.20 -2.58
CA MET A 127 0.58 -5.90 -3.10
C MET A 127 0.61 -6.06 -4.62
N ILE A 128 1.13 -5.08 -5.38
CA ILE A 128 1.26 -5.21 -6.84
C ILE A 128 2.31 -6.26 -7.22
N VAL A 129 3.39 -6.39 -6.46
CA VAL A 129 4.37 -7.47 -6.65
C VAL A 129 3.71 -8.84 -6.43
N PHE A 130 2.91 -9.01 -5.37
CA PHE A 130 2.18 -10.25 -5.15
C PHE A 130 1.11 -10.51 -6.21
N ALA A 131 0.48 -9.47 -6.75
CA ALA A 131 -0.43 -9.59 -7.88
C ALA A 131 0.28 -10.12 -9.13
N ILE A 132 1.43 -9.55 -9.47
CA ILE A 132 2.25 -10.00 -10.62
C ILE A 132 2.70 -11.44 -10.43
N ILE A 133 3.20 -11.82 -9.25
CA ILE A 133 3.60 -13.20 -8.96
C ILE A 133 2.41 -14.15 -9.08
N SER A 134 1.26 -13.79 -8.48
CA SER A 134 0.04 -14.62 -8.51
C SER A 134 -0.54 -14.77 -9.92
N TYR A 135 -0.30 -13.80 -10.79
CA TYR A 135 -0.69 -13.85 -12.19
C TYR A 135 0.28 -14.67 -13.05
N SER A 136 1.59 -14.39 -12.94
CA SER A 136 2.62 -14.96 -13.80
C SER A 136 2.99 -16.40 -13.46
N LEU A 137 3.12 -16.73 -12.18
CA LEU A 137 3.64 -18.03 -11.75
C LEU A 137 2.80 -19.22 -12.24
N PRO A 138 1.45 -19.20 -12.17
CA PRO A 138 0.64 -20.27 -12.75
C PRO A 138 0.84 -20.47 -14.25
N ASN A 139 1.01 -19.37 -14.99
CA ASN A 139 1.21 -19.41 -16.44
C ASN A 139 2.61 -19.93 -16.81
N MET A 140 3.64 -19.57 -16.04
CA MET A 140 5.01 -20.04 -16.27
C MET A 140 5.23 -21.50 -15.86
N THR A 141 4.50 -21.98 -14.85
CA THR A 141 4.70 -23.31 -14.27
C THR A 141 3.70 -24.35 -14.74
N GLY A 142 2.65 -23.94 -15.46
CA GLY A 142 1.52 -24.80 -15.83
C GLY A 142 0.67 -25.24 -14.64
N ARG A 143 0.91 -24.71 -13.43
CA ARG A 143 0.17 -25.07 -12.21
C ARG A 143 -0.90 -24.03 -11.91
N LYS A 144 -2.16 -24.33 -12.21
CA LYS A 144 -3.29 -23.40 -12.06
C LYS A 144 -3.84 -23.31 -10.62
N PHE A 145 -3.04 -22.80 -9.67
CA PHE A 145 -3.44 -22.60 -8.26
C PHE A 145 -4.30 -21.34 -8.03
N TYR A 146 -5.27 -21.12 -8.90
CA TYR A 146 -5.98 -19.86 -9.06
C TYR A 146 -6.94 -19.45 -7.94
N ASP A 147 -7.35 -20.39 -7.10
CA ASP A 147 -8.31 -20.15 -6.01
C ASP A 147 -8.11 -21.11 -4.82
N THR A 148 -6.89 -21.14 -4.26
CA THR A 148 -6.57 -21.99 -3.10
C THR A 148 -6.98 -21.35 -1.78
N ALA A 149 -7.42 -22.16 -0.81
CA ALA A 149 -7.77 -21.67 0.53
C ALA A 149 -6.57 -20.98 1.20
N ARG A 150 -5.36 -21.55 1.03
CA ARG A 150 -4.11 -20.97 1.53
C ARG A 150 -3.81 -19.62 0.90
N GLY A 151 -3.99 -19.46 -0.41
CA GLY A 151 -3.81 -18.18 -1.09
C GLY A 151 -4.79 -17.11 -0.61
N ARG A 152 -6.05 -17.48 -0.35
CA ARG A 152 -7.04 -16.56 0.26
C ARG A 152 -6.66 -16.19 1.69
N MET A 153 -6.22 -17.15 2.50
CA MET A 153 -5.74 -16.88 3.86
C MET A 153 -4.51 -15.97 3.85
N ALA A 154 -3.56 -16.20 2.94
CA ALA A 154 -2.38 -15.35 2.79
C ALA A 154 -2.76 -13.89 2.52
N PHE A 155 -3.70 -13.67 1.58
CA PHE A 155 -4.24 -12.34 1.30
C PHE A 155 -4.90 -11.70 2.53
N TRP A 156 -5.85 -12.39 3.18
CA TRP A 156 -6.62 -11.79 4.27
C TRP A 156 -5.78 -11.55 5.52
N LEU A 157 -4.94 -12.52 5.93
CA LEU A 157 -4.09 -12.35 7.11
C LEU A 157 -3.06 -11.23 6.89
N ALA A 158 -2.44 -11.14 5.72
CA ALA A 158 -1.51 -10.06 5.42
C ALA A 158 -2.22 -8.69 5.47
N ASN A 159 -3.39 -8.54 4.84
CA ASN A 159 -4.08 -7.24 4.84
C ASN A 159 -4.65 -6.86 6.22
N ILE A 160 -5.22 -7.81 6.96
CA ILE A 160 -5.71 -7.56 8.32
C ILE A 160 -4.55 -7.21 9.25
N GLY A 161 -3.44 -7.95 9.18
CA GLY A 161 -2.24 -7.66 9.96
C GLY A 161 -1.67 -6.28 9.65
N MET A 162 -1.51 -5.93 8.37
CA MET A 162 -1.01 -4.61 7.96
C MET A 162 -1.95 -3.48 8.41
N LEU A 163 -3.26 -3.63 8.25
CA LEU A 163 -4.24 -2.66 8.71
C LEU A 163 -4.18 -2.49 10.22
N GLY A 164 -4.10 -3.59 10.98
CA GLY A 164 -3.96 -3.56 12.43
C GLY A 164 -2.67 -2.88 12.90
N MET A 165 -1.54 -3.16 12.25
CA MET A 165 -0.28 -2.48 12.51
C MET A 165 -0.39 -0.97 12.23
N THR A 166 -1.01 -0.61 11.11
CA THR A 166 -1.26 0.78 10.73
C THR A 166 -2.06 1.51 11.80
N ILE A 167 -3.16 0.90 12.28
CA ILE A 167 -3.99 1.48 13.34
C ILE A 167 -3.18 1.65 14.64
N SER A 168 -2.39 0.64 15.03
CA SER A 168 -1.53 0.74 16.22
C SER A 168 -0.55 1.91 16.11
N PHE A 169 0.17 2.04 14.99
CA PHE A 169 1.05 3.18 14.73
C PHE A 169 0.30 4.51 14.72
N GLY A 170 -0.92 4.54 14.17
CA GLY A 170 -1.74 5.75 14.11
C GLY A 170 -2.14 6.25 15.48
N VAL A 171 -2.67 5.37 16.33
CA VAL A 171 -3.07 5.73 17.69
C VAL A 171 -1.85 6.13 18.52
N ALA A 172 -0.78 5.34 18.47
CA ALA A 172 0.48 5.66 19.15
C ALA A 172 1.07 6.99 18.66
N GLY A 173 1.00 7.28 17.37
CA GLY A 173 1.51 8.50 16.77
C GLY A 173 0.71 9.74 17.15
N VAL A 174 -0.62 9.65 17.19
CA VAL A 174 -1.46 10.76 17.69
C VAL A 174 -1.17 11.03 19.17
N ALA A 175 -1.06 9.98 19.98
CA ALA A 175 -0.67 10.10 21.38
C ALA A 175 0.72 10.73 21.53
N GLN A 176 1.70 10.26 20.75
CA GLN A 176 3.06 10.81 20.71
C GLN A 176 3.05 12.30 20.36
N VAL A 177 2.32 12.70 19.33
CA VAL A 177 2.20 14.10 18.90
C VAL A 177 1.63 14.95 20.03
N TYR A 178 0.59 14.49 20.70
CA TYR A 178 -0.02 15.23 21.80
C TYR A 178 0.96 15.37 22.99
N LEU A 179 1.56 14.27 23.44
CA LEU A 179 2.41 14.28 24.62
C LEU A 179 3.74 15.02 24.37
N GLU A 180 4.43 14.76 23.25
CA GLU A 180 5.72 15.42 22.95
C GLU A 180 5.53 16.85 22.48
N ARG A 181 4.60 17.10 21.54
CA ARG A 181 4.52 18.42 20.88
C ARG A 181 3.63 19.40 21.63
N LYS A 182 2.52 18.93 22.23
CA LYS A 182 1.59 19.80 22.95
C LYS A 182 1.90 19.88 24.45
N MET A 183 2.11 18.74 25.11
CA MET A 183 2.41 18.69 26.55
C MET A 183 3.90 18.89 26.88
N LYS A 184 4.78 18.88 25.87
CA LYS A 184 6.22 19.13 26.01
C LYS A 184 6.92 18.12 26.93
N MET A 185 6.41 16.88 26.99
CA MET A 185 7.04 15.80 27.72
C MET A 185 8.32 15.34 26.99
N ASP A 186 9.29 14.86 27.77
CA ASP A 186 10.51 14.27 27.23
C ASP A 186 10.21 13.00 26.44
N PHE A 187 10.94 12.81 25.34
CA PHE A 187 10.76 11.69 24.40
C PHE A 187 10.72 10.34 25.12
N MET A 188 11.67 10.07 26.02
CA MET A 188 11.74 8.77 26.71
C MET A 188 10.52 8.49 27.58
N VAL A 189 9.96 9.52 28.23
CA VAL A 189 8.74 9.40 29.03
C VAL A 189 7.57 9.12 28.11
N VAL A 190 7.45 9.83 26.99
CA VAL A 190 6.37 9.58 26.02
C VAL A 190 6.44 8.18 25.43
N GLN A 191 7.65 7.68 25.09
CA GLN A 191 7.80 6.32 24.58
C GLN A 191 7.33 5.26 25.60
N GLN A 192 7.55 5.49 26.90
CA GLN A 192 7.02 4.62 27.96
C GLN A 192 5.49 4.70 28.02
N GLU A 193 4.89 5.89 27.98
CA GLU A 193 3.42 6.06 28.03
C GLU A 193 2.70 5.38 26.84
N ILE A 194 3.29 5.43 25.65
CA ILE A 194 2.68 4.82 24.45
C ILE A 194 3.05 3.35 24.26
N GLU A 195 3.86 2.75 25.15
CA GLU A 195 4.40 1.39 24.99
C GLU A 195 3.32 0.33 24.77
N VAL A 196 2.14 0.53 25.39
CA VAL A 196 1.00 -0.38 25.31
C VAL A 196 0.55 -0.64 23.86
N HIS A 197 0.70 0.34 22.97
CA HIS A 197 0.31 0.21 21.57
C HIS A 197 1.21 -0.75 20.81
N PHE A 198 2.47 -0.92 21.24
CA PHE A 198 3.42 -1.84 20.61
C PHE A 198 3.08 -3.31 20.87
N TRP A 199 2.38 -3.64 21.96
CA TRP A 199 1.86 -4.99 22.14
C TRP A 199 0.81 -5.36 21.08
N VAL A 200 -0.10 -4.43 20.79
CA VAL A 200 -1.06 -4.58 19.69
C VAL A 200 -0.32 -4.66 18.35
N LEU A 201 0.74 -3.86 18.16
CA LEU A 201 1.57 -3.91 16.97
C LEU A 201 2.18 -5.31 16.76
N ILE A 202 2.76 -5.92 17.81
CA ILE A 202 3.39 -7.24 17.74
C ILE A 202 2.37 -8.32 17.36
N ILE A 203 1.17 -8.27 17.95
CA ILE A 203 0.08 -9.22 17.61
C ILE A 203 -0.29 -9.09 16.13
N MET A 204 -0.50 -7.86 15.65
CA MET A 204 -0.88 -7.61 14.25
C MET A 204 0.25 -7.95 13.27
N ALA A 205 1.50 -7.69 13.65
CA ALA A 205 2.69 -8.09 12.89
C ALA A 205 2.80 -9.63 12.80
N THR A 206 2.44 -10.36 13.86
CA THR A 206 2.42 -11.84 13.83
C THR A 206 1.36 -12.35 12.85
N ILE A 207 0.18 -11.74 12.81
CA ILE A 207 -0.88 -12.05 11.84
C ILE A 207 -0.38 -11.77 10.41
N PHE A 208 0.26 -10.61 10.21
CA PHE A 208 0.85 -10.23 8.93
C PHE A 208 1.89 -11.26 8.45
N ILE A 209 2.88 -11.59 9.30
CA ILE A 209 3.94 -12.55 9.01
C ILE A 209 3.36 -13.93 8.68
N THR A 210 2.31 -14.34 9.39
CA THR A 210 1.63 -15.61 9.09
C THR A 210 1.03 -15.59 7.68
N GLY A 211 0.38 -14.49 7.28
CA GLY A 211 -0.13 -14.32 5.91
C GLY A 211 0.97 -14.41 4.85
N ILE A 212 2.09 -13.71 5.05
CA ILE A 212 3.25 -13.73 4.14
C ILE A 212 3.86 -15.13 4.07
N THR A 213 3.99 -15.82 5.20
CA THR A 213 4.54 -17.18 5.25
C THR A 213 3.68 -18.14 4.43
N LEU A 214 2.36 -18.04 4.52
CA LEU A 214 1.45 -18.84 3.69
C LEU A 214 1.61 -18.56 2.19
N PHE A 215 1.83 -17.30 1.81
CA PHE A 215 2.13 -16.93 0.43
C PHE A 215 3.43 -17.57 -0.05
N ILE A 216 4.50 -17.47 0.74
CA ILE A 216 5.82 -18.04 0.42
C ILE A 216 5.73 -19.57 0.27
N ILE A 217 4.97 -20.23 1.14
CA ILE A 217 4.74 -21.68 1.03
C ILE A 217 4.01 -22.03 -0.27
N GLU A 218 2.97 -21.27 -0.67
CA GLU A 218 2.31 -21.49 -1.97
C GLU A 218 3.27 -21.29 -3.14
N PHE A 219 4.10 -20.24 -3.08
CA PHE A 219 5.08 -19.91 -4.10
C PHE A 219 6.05 -21.08 -4.32
N PHE A 220 6.67 -21.60 -3.27
CA PHE A 220 7.62 -22.72 -3.43
C PHE A 220 6.93 -24.04 -3.81
N LYS A 221 5.72 -24.30 -3.29
CA LYS A 221 4.96 -25.51 -3.62
C LYS A 221 4.58 -25.58 -5.10
N HIS A 222 4.25 -24.43 -5.71
CA HIS A 222 3.82 -24.35 -7.10
C HIS A 222 4.86 -23.74 -8.05
N GLY A 223 6.05 -23.39 -7.56
CA GLY A 223 7.07 -22.68 -8.34
C GLY A 223 7.85 -23.54 -9.33
N LYS A 224 7.75 -24.87 -9.26
CA LYS A 224 8.40 -25.78 -10.21
C LYS A 224 7.47 -26.08 -11.39
N PRO A 225 7.93 -25.94 -12.65
CA PRO A 225 7.14 -26.29 -13.83
C PRO A 225 6.65 -27.74 -13.80
N ASN A 226 5.49 -28.00 -14.42
CA ASN A 226 5.03 -29.33 -14.80
C ASN A 226 5.13 -29.51 -16.32
N ASP A 227 4.80 -30.70 -16.81
CA ASP A 227 4.88 -31.03 -18.23
C ASP A 227 3.95 -30.15 -19.10
N GLU A 228 2.84 -29.63 -18.54
CA GLU A 228 1.96 -28.68 -19.26
C GLU A 228 2.68 -27.39 -19.66
N ALA A 229 3.66 -26.94 -18.87
CA ALA A 229 4.47 -25.76 -19.19
C ALA A 229 5.45 -26.02 -20.36
N LEU A 230 5.85 -27.27 -20.59
CA LEU A 230 6.78 -27.64 -21.66
C LEU A 230 6.08 -27.74 -23.02
N VAL A 231 4.78 -28.08 -23.03
CA VAL A 231 4.00 -28.27 -24.26
C VAL A 231 3.62 -26.94 -24.93
N GLN A 232 3.49 -25.83 -24.18
CA GLN A 232 3.15 -24.51 -24.74
C GLN A 232 4.24 -23.90 -25.63
N ASN A 233 5.48 -24.42 -25.63
CA ASN A 233 6.59 -23.90 -26.45
C ASN A 233 6.73 -24.59 -27.83
N ILE A 234 5.75 -25.42 -28.26
CA ILE A 234 5.81 -26.19 -29.52
C ILE A 234 4.73 -25.74 -30.55
N GLN A 235 4.08 -24.59 -30.35
CA GLN A 235 3.17 -23.98 -31.33
C GLN A 235 3.53 -22.52 -31.58
#